data_AF-A0A961CQU6-F1
#
_entry.id   AF-A0A961CQU6-F1
#
_cell.length_a   1.000
_cell.length_b   1.000
_cell.length_c   1.000
_cell.angle_alpha   90.00
_cell.angle_beta   90.00
_cell.angle_gamma   90.00
#
_symmetry.space_group_name_H-M   'P 1'
#
loop_
_entity.id
_entity.type
_entity.pdbx_description
1 polymer ?
#
loop_
_entity_poly.entity_id
_entity_poly.type
_entity_poly.pdbx_seq_one_letter_code
_entity_poly.pdbx_strand_id
1 'polypeptide(L)'
;MGPGPEGGNCNVPTRAYELMIIVDQDADDAANRAVIERVKEMVAADGGTTPTVDNWGRRRFAYPINKKNEGTYTVLEIVTEAPNLDEIDRFLRLADDVVRHKLIRLPDQEAARRGLLSAAG
;
A
#
# COMPACT_ATOMS: atom_id res chain seq x y z
N MET A 1 23.91 -22.01 32.60
CA MET A 1 23.83 -21.29 31.31
C MET A 1 22.96 -22.14 30.39
N GLY A 2 21.63 -22.01 30.51
CA GLY A 2 20.72 -22.69 29.58
C GLY A 2 20.68 -21.90 28.27
N PRO A 3 20.60 -22.53 27.10
CA PRO A 3 20.27 -21.81 25.88
C PRO A 3 18.91 -21.13 26.10
N GLY A 4 18.84 -19.82 25.88
CA GLY A 4 17.60 -19.05 25.98
C GLY A 4 16.54 -19.61 25.02
N PRO A 5 15.25 -19.37 25.29
CA PRO A 5 14.19 -19.83 24.41
C PRO A 5 14.43 -19.24 23.02
N GLU A 6 14.74 -20.10 22.05
CA GLU A 6 14.84 -19.75 20.65
C GLU A 6 13.53 -19.08 20.26
N GLY A 7 13.62 -17.81 19.85
CA GLY A 7 12.49 -17.04 19.39
C GLY A 7 11.84 -17.79 18.24
N GLY A 8 10.67 -18.35 18.50
CA GLY A 8 9.93 -19.13 17.52
C GLY A 8 9.72 -18.29 16.26
N ASN A 9 10.03 -18.89 15.10
CA ASN A 9 9.72 -18.31 13.81
C ASN A 9 8.21 -18.04 13.74
N CYS A 10 7.80 -16.81 13.99
CA CYS A 10 6.45 -16.35 13.69
C CYS A 10 6.33 -16.30 12.18
N ASN A 11 5.86 -17.39 11.56
CA ASN A 11 5.46 -17.38 10.17
C ASN A 11 4.29 -16.40 10.03
N VAL A 12 4.57 -15.18 9.54
CA VAL A 12 3.55 -14.14 9.46
C VAL A 12 2.70 -14.42 8.23
N PRO A 13 1.38 -14.64 8.37
CA PRO A 13 0.56 -14.97 7.22
C PRO A 13 0.45 -13.77 6.28
N THR A 14 0.62 -14.03 4.99
CA THR A 14 0.35 -13.06 3.92
C THR A 14 -1.13 -12.69 3.92
N ARG A 15 -1.41 -11.40 3.74
CA ARG A 15 -2.77 -10.83 3.75
C ARG A 15 -2.95 -9.90 2.56
N ALA A 16 -4.21 -9.69 2.18
CA ALA A 16 -4.56 -8.72 1.14
C ALA A 16 -4.96 -7.37 1.75
N TYR A 17 -4.54 -6.31 1.07
CA TYR A 17 -4.74 -4.94 1.48
C TYR A 17 -5.10 -4.09 0.26
N GLU A 18 -5.86 -3.04 0.52
CA GLU A 18 -6.14 -1.98 -0.43
C GLU A 18 -5.40 -0.72 0.02
N LEU A 19 -4.58 -0.19 -0.86
CA LEU A 19 -3.80 1.03 -0.63
C LEU A 19 -4.28 2.10 -1.60
N MET A 20 -4.86 3.17 -1.08
CA MET A 20 -5.16 4.38 -1.83
C MET A 20 -4.07 5.42 -1.57
N ILE A 21 -3.53 5.99 -2.64
CA ILE A 21 -2.54 7.07 -2.61
C ILE A 21 -3.13 8.28 -3.34
N ILE A 22 -3.00 9.45 -2.72
CA ILE A 22 -3.35 10.74 -3.29
C ILE A 22 -2.07 11.55 -3.39
N VAL A 23 -1.61 11.78 -4.61
CA VAL A 23 -0.45 12.62 -4.92
C VAL A 23 -0.91 14.06 -5.17
N ASP A 24 -0.09 15.03 -4.80
CA ASP A 24 -0.36 16.46 -4.98
C ASP A 24 -0.64 16.77 -6.46
N GLN A 25 -1.52 17.73 -6.71
CA GLN A 25 -1.84 18.21 -8.06
C GLN A 25 -0.68 18.98 -8.71
N ASP A 26 0.21 19.56 -7.90
CA ASP A 26 1.37 20.33 -8.38
C ASP A 26 2.57 19.43 -8.68
N ALA A 27 2.56 18.18 -8.19
CA ALA A 27 3.55 17.19 -8.55
C ALA A 27 3.35 16.77 -10.02
N ASP A 28 4.45 16.56 -10.73
CA ASP A 28 4.38 16.11 -12.10
C ASP A 28 3.98 14.61 -12.19
N ASP A 29 3.54 14.19 -13.38
CA ASP A 29 3.16 12.79 -13.60
C ASP A 29 4.34 11.82 -13.35
N ALA A 30 5.59 12.30 -13.42
CA ALA A 30 6.76 11.48 -13.16
C ALA A 30 6.93 11.21 -11.66
N ALA A 31 6.70 12.18 -10.79
CA ALA A 31 6.68 12.04 -9.34
C ALA A 31 5.58 11.07 -8.89
N ASN A 32 4.37 11.20 -9.46
CA ASN A 32 3.30 10.23 -9.19
C ASN A 32 3.74 8.81 -9.55
N ARG A 33 4.24 8.59 -10.78
CA ARG A 33 4.74 7.27 -11.19
C ARG A 33 5.86 6.77 -10.29
N ALA A 34 6.80 7.64 -9.89
CA ALA A 34 7.92 7.28 -9.03
C ALA A 34 7.44 6.77 -7.66
N VAL A 35 6.45 7.43 -7.05
CA VAL A 35 5.85 6.97 -5.79
C VAL A 35 5.22 5.58 -5.96
N ILE A 36 4.43 5.37 -7.02
CA ILE A 36 3.77 4.09 -7.27
C ILE A 36 4.77 2.97 -7.54
N GLU A 37 5.77 3.21 -8.38
CA GLU A 37 6.82 2.22 -8.66
C GLU A 37 7.65 1.91 -7.40
N ARG A 38 7.96 2.92 -6.58
CA ARG A 38 8.68 2.69 -5.33
C ARG A 38 7.90 1.79 -4.37
N VAL A 39 6.58 1.99 -4.26
CA VAL A 39 5.72 1.10 -3.46
C VAL A 39 5.75 -0.33 -4.01
N LYS A 40 5.65 -0.51 -5.33
CA LYS A 40 5.73 -1.85 -5.95
C LYS A 40 7.05 -2.55 -5.66
N GLU A 41 8.16 -1.82 -5.75
CA GLU A 41 9.49 -2.34 -5.43
C GLU A 41 9.59 -2.79 -3.97
N MET A 42 9.10 -1.99 -3.03
CA MET A 42 9.08 -2.36 -1.60
C MET A 42 8.21 -3.58 -1.34
N VAL A 43 7.05 -3.68 -1.99
CA VAL A 43 6.20 -4.88 -1.91
C VAL A 43 6.94 -6.12 -2.42
N ALA A 44 7.59 -6.00 -3.59
CA ALA A 44 8.29 -7.11 -4.23
C ALA A 44 9.56 -7.53 -3.46
N ALA A 45 10.25 -6.60 -2.80
CA ALA A 45 11.47 -6.86 -2.05
C ALA A 45 11.27 -7.89 -0.92
N ASP A 46 10.09 -7.90 -0.29
CA ASP A 46 9.74 -8.88 0.76
C ASP A 46 8.85 -10.01 0.25
N GLY A 47 8.84 -10.26 -1.06
CA GLY A 47 8.10 -11.37 -1.67
C GLY A 47 6.58 -11.18 -1.77
N GLY A 48 6.09 -9.96 -1.57
CA GLY A 48 4.71 -9.59 -1.81
C GLY A 48 4.39 -9.38 -3.29
N THR A 49 3.11 -9.17 -3.60
CA THR A 49 2.64 -8.89 -4.97
C THR A 49 1.68 -7.70 -5.00
N THR A 50 1.60 -7.04 -6.15
CA THR A 50 0.63 -5.97 -6.43
C THR A 50 -0.23 -6.35 -7.64
N PRO A 51 -1.29 -7.17 -7.48
CA PRO A 51 -2.05 -7.72 -8.60
C PRO A 51 -2.75 -6.66 -9.46
N THR A 52 -3.21 -5.59 -8.82
CA THR A 52 -4.00 -4.54 -9.46
C THR A 52 -3.43 -3.16 -9.10
N VAL A 53 -3.30 -2.30 -10.10
CA VAL A 53 -2.97 -0.88 -9.93
C VAL A 53 -3.88 -0.05 -10.81
N ASP A 54 -4.84 0.61 -10.18
CA ASP A 54 -5.84 1.43 -10.83
C ASP A 54 -5.52 2.91 -10.63
N ASN A 55 -5.09 3.56 -11.71
CA ASN A 55 -4.92 5.02 -11.72
C ASN A 55 -6.25 5.68 -12.08
N TRP A 56 -6.81 6.40 -11.12
CA TRP A 56 -8.09 7.10 -11.26
C TRP A 56 -7.95 8.53 -11.79
N GLY A 57 -6.72 8.99 -12.01
CA GLY A 57 -6.37 10.31 -12.49
C GLY A 57 -6.64 11.40 -11.46
N ARG A 58 -6.65 12.65 -11.96
CA ARG A 58 -6.95 13.83 -11.16
C ARG A 58 -8.42 13.88 -10.77
N ARG A 59 -8.69 14.10 -9.48
CA ARG A 59 -10.04 14.27 -8.95
C ARG A 59 -10.09 15.39 -7.92
N ARG A 60 -11.22 16.10 -7.90
CA ARG A 60 -11.46 17.19 -6.96
C ARG A 60 -11.87 16.64 -5.59
N PHE A 61 -11.29 17.19 -4.53
CA PHE A 61 -11.64 16.89 -3.15
C PHE A 61 -12.98 17.52 -2.76
N ALA A 62 -13.68 16.92 -1.80
CA ALA A 62 -14.91 17.50 -1.23
C ALA A 62 -14.63 18.76 -0.39
N TYR A 63 -13.44 18.85 0.20
CA TYR A 63 -12.93 20.01 0.92
C TYR A 63 -11.42 20.14 0.69
N PRO A 64 -10.84 21.34 0.83
CA PRO A 64 -9.41 21.51 0.59
C PRO A 64 -8.56 20.75 1.61
N ILE A 65 -7.55 20.02 1.15
CA ILE A 65 -6.54 19.34 1.99
C ILE A 65 -5.22 20.07 1.76
N ASN A 66 -4.54 20.52 2.81
CA ASN A 66 -3.29 21.30 2.69
C ASN A 66 -3.40 22.48 1.71
N LYS A 67 -4.56 23.15 1.66
CA LYS A 67 -4.91 24.24 0.70
C LYS A 67 -5.01 23.81 -0.78
N LYS A 68 -4.96 22.52 -1.08
CA LYS A 68 -5.18 21.94 -2.42
C LYS A 68 -6.63 21.51 -2.59
N ASN A 69 -7.16 21.64 -3.80
CA ASN A 69 -8.55 21.33 -4.13
C ASN A 69 -8.71 20.03 -4.92
N GLU A 70 -7.61 19.50 -5.47
CA GLU A 70 -7.58 18.27 -6.25
C GLU A 70 -6.25 17.55 -6.03
N GLY A 71 -6.19 16.29 -6.45
CA GLY A 71 -5.01 15.45 -6.43
C GLY A 71 -5.20 14.23 -7.33
N THR A 72 -4.11 13.53 -7.59
CA THR A 72 -4.11 12.32 -8.44
C THR A 72 -4.29 11.09 -7.58
N TYR A 73 -5.32 10.29 -7.88
CA TYR A 73 -5.67 9.10 -7.12
C TYR A 73 -5.13 7.85 -7.79
N THR A 74 -4.45 7.01 -7.02
CA THR A 74 -4.08 5.66 -7.42
C THR A 74 -4.48 4.67 -6.34
N VAL A 75 -5.12 3.57 -6.74
CA VAL A 75 -5.50 2.47 -5.84
C VAL A 75 -4.71 1.24 -6.22
N LEU A 76 -4.11 0.58 -5.24
CA LEU A 76 -3.36 -0.64 -5.40
C LEU A 76 -3.98 -1.74 -4.54
N GLU A 77 -4.05 -2.93 -5.09
CA GLU A 77 -4.25 -4.14 -4.31
C GLU A 77 -2.88 -4.74 -4.00
N ILE A 78 -2.61 -5.00 -2.73
CA ILE A 78 -1.32 -5.46 -2.23
C ILE A 78 -1.55 -6.76 -1.47
N VAL A 79 -0.74 -7.79 -1.77
CA VAL A 79 -0.73 -9.05 -1.06
C VAL A 79 0.66 -9.24 -0.48
N THR A 80 0.80 -9.07 0.83
CA THR A 80 2.12 -9.10 1.51
C THR A 80 1.97 -9.45 3.00
N GLU A 81 3.09 -9.68 3.68
CA GLU A 81 3.13 -9.86 5.13
C GLU A 81 2.98 -8.53 5.87
N ALA A 82 2.49 -8.56 7.11
CA ALA A 82 2.22 -7.34 7.87
C ALA A 82 3.44 -6.40 8.06
N PRO A 83 4.68 -6.90 8.32
CA PRO A 83 5.83 -6.02 8.53
C PRO A 83 6.18 -5.12 7.33
N ASN A 84 6.04 -5.62 6.10
CA ASN A 84 6.32 -4.84 4.89
C ASN A 84 5.44 -3.58 4.82
N LEU A 85 4.17 -3.70 5.23
CA LEU A 85 3.25 -2.57 5.20
C LEU A 85 3.60 -1.45 6.17
N ASP A 86 4.23 -1.75 7.30
CA ASP A 86 4.68 -0.71 8.23
C ASP A 86 5.78 0.15 7.59
N GLU A 87 6.64 -0.46 6.77
CA GLU A 87 7.67 0.27 6.00
C GLU A 87 7.04 1.12 4.89
N ILE A 88 6.05 0.58 4.17
CA ILE A 88 5.33 1.31 3.12
C ILE A 88 4.55 2.49 3.72
N ASP A 89 3.84 2.31 4.85
CA ASP A 89 3.15 3.39 5.56
C ASP A 89 4.14 4.50 5.95
N ARG A 90 5.30 4.13 6.49
CA ARG A 90 6.34 5.09 6.86
C ARG A 90 6.88 5.84 5.66
N PHE A 91 7.16 5.16 4.55
CA PHE A 91 7.61 5.79 3.32
C PHE A 91 6.60 6.81 2.80
N LEU A 92 5.32 6.44 2.71
CA LEU A 92 4.26 7.33 2.20
C LEU A 92 4.02 8.53 3.11
N ARG A 93 4.19 8.39 4.43
CA ARG A 93 4.12 9.51 5.38
C ARG A 93 5.27 10.49 5.24
N LEU A 94 6.42 10.05 4.73
CA LEU A 94 7.62 10.87 4.53
C LEU A 94 7.73 11.44 3.12
N ALA A 95 6.92 10.95 2.18
CA ALA A 95 6.93 11.43 0.80
C ALA A 95 6.20 12.78 0.71
N ASP A 96 6.95 13.85 0.40
CA ASP A 96 6.42 15.21 0.35
C ASP A 96 5.32 15.39 -0.72
N ASP A 97 5.41 14.63 -1.82
CA ASP A 97 4.43 14.66 -2.92
C ASP A 97 3.11 13.93 -2.57
N VAL A 98 3.08 13.16 -1.48
CA VAL A 98 1.89 12.42 -1.04
C VAL A 98 1.06 13.28 -0.10
N VAL A 99 -0.12 13.71 -0.57
CA VAL A 99 -1.06 14.49 0.23
C VAL A 99 -1.74 13.63 1.29
N ARG A 100 -2.09 12.40 0.91
CA ARG A 100 -2.75 11.44 1.80
C ARG A 100 -2.62 10.04 1.23
N HIS A 101 -2.47 9.07 2.11
CA HIS A 101 -2.69 7.66 1.79
C HIS A 101 -3.70 7.04 2.76
N LYS A 102 -4.29 5.93 2.34
CA LYS A 102 -5.17 5.12 3.18
C LYS A 102 -4.88 3.66 2.90
N LEU A 103 -4.39 2.99 3.92
CA LEU A 103 -4.13 1.56 3.92
C LEU A 103 -5.28 0.84 4.64
N ILE A 104 -5.87 -0.15 3.99
CA ILE A 104 -7.01 -0.92 4.52
C ILE A 104 -6.71 -2.40 4.37
N ARG A 105 -6.77 -3.16 5.46
CA ARG A 105 -6.77 -4.62 5.37
C ARG A 105 -8.11 -5.10 4.83
N LEU A 106 -8.08 -5.88 3.76
CA LEU A 106 -9.28 -6.51 3.23
C LEU A 106 -9.68 -7.70 4.12
N PRO A 107 -10.97 -7.87 4.44
CA PRO A 107 -11.46 -9.10 5.05
C PRO A 107 -11.12 -10.30 4.15
N ASP A 108 -10.73 -11.42 4.74
CA ASP A 108 -10.24 -12.58 3.99
C ASP A 108 -11.28 -13.10 2.96
N GLN A 109 -12.59 -13.01 3.28
CA GLN A 109 -13.66 -13.35 2.33
C GLN A 109 -13.71 -12.43 1.11
N GLU A 110 -13.50 -11.13 1.30
CA GLU A 110 -13.48 -10.16 0.19
C GLU A 110 -12.21 -10.32 -0.64
N ALA A 111 -11.07 -10.57 0.02
CA ALA A 111 -9.82 -10.87 -0.66
C ALA A 111 -9.95 -12.14 -1.53
N ALA A 112 -10.60 -13.19 -1.04
CA ALA A 112 -10.89 -14.40 -1.80
C ALA A 112 -11.84 -14.12 -2.98
N ARG A 113 -12.90 -13.32 -2.77
CA ARG A 113 -13.83 -12.92 -3.84
C ARG A 113 -13.13 -12.16 -4.97
N ARG A 114 -12.14 -11.33 -4.64
CA ARG A 114 -11.30 -10.60 -5.60
C ARG A 114 -10.15 -11.44 -6.17
N GLY A 115 -9.96 -12.68 -5.70
CA GLY A 115 -8.88 -13.57 -6.16
C GLY A 115 -7.49 -13.18 -5.66
N LEU A 116 -7.39 -12.33 -4.63
CA LEU A 116 -6.13 -11.85 -4.06
C LEU A 116 -5.50 -12.84 -3.08
N LEU A 117 -6.35 -13.62 -2.40
CA LEU A 117 -5.92 -14.73 -1.58
C LEU A 117 -6.56 -16.00 -2.14
N SER A 118 -5.74 -17.03 -2.37
CA SER A 118 -6.25 -18.38 -2.52
C SER A 118 -6.94 -18.75 -1.21
N ALA A 119 -8.21 -19.16 -1.27
CA ALA A 119 -8.81 -19.83 -0.13
C ALA A 119 -7.93 -21.05 0.16
N ALA A 120 -7.18 -21.02 1.25
CA ALA A 120 -6.57 -22.23 1.78
C ALA A 120 -7.71 -23.25 1.94
N GLY A 121 -7.55 -24.40 1.27
CA GLY A 121 -8.60 -25.40 1.07
C GLY A 121 -9.23 -25.94 2.34
#